data_AF-A0A7S4BIS2-F1
#
_entry.id   AF-A0A7S4BIS2-F1
#
_cell.length_a   1.000
_cell.length_b   1.000
_cell.length_c   1.000
_cell.angle_alpha   90.00
_cell.angle_beta   90.00
_cell.angle_gamma   90.00
#
_symmetry.space_group_name_H-M   'P 1'
#
loop_
_entity.id
_entity.type
_entity.pdbx_description
1 polymer ?
#
loop_
_entity_poly.entity_id
_entity_poly.type
_entity_poly.pdbx_seq_one_letter_code
_entity_poly.pdbx_strand_id
1 'polypeptide(L)'
;MILLTIATGLPIRGLFVTTQSSSNIYMATNGGESTELPEKLLLQCAIQAQLSYYNEFKDELKARWLESFLGHDHLRVQRVSDHGGGRLLYQGIDNGLRCDWRGYVRTMLKAPPEEYSVSYKVGTADTAGMPQIPQTGADGAEPPWASASASRRNNPYLQKQEPQTREYQTILEPRRIARGLLSIRQQIADEWMKDISIIAAEGEYLRACHQDDVCSVEVDSFLTVNTTDVKVLEDPAAPLPPALMAASTQAFNSWNLPDSSPFRSANFDLLQRALTREAALAAMKSLARRGDEHAANAEFLRARLVRWSPRFEEPKRRQMAGLFLTELLHESPTIQRRDGKALFTDPSLVAAEVLEQRLRIATRWQEAVSQTADKQADVLREDLNEQNSV
;
A
#
# COMPACT_ATOMS: atom_id res chain seq x y z
N MET A 1 22.06 -9.32 10.82
CA MET A 1 21.82 -7.90 11.21
C MET A 1 23.09 -7.08 11.03
N ILE A 2 23.19 -6.34 9.92
CA ILE A 2 24.36 -5.52 9.56
C ILE A 2 24.26 -4.17 10.30
N LEU A 3 25.16 -3.95 11.26
CA LEU A 3 25.39 -2.62 11.86
C LEU A 3 26.26 -1.82 10.87
N LEU A 4 25.60 -1.05 10.01
CA LEU A 4 26.25 -0.08 9.13
C LEU A 4 26.48 1.21 9.92
N THR A 5 27.73 1.55 10.21
CA THR A 5 28.10 2.86 10.77
C THR A 5 28.39 3.79 9.61
N ILE A 6 27.42 4.63 9.23
CA ILE A 6 27.64 5.68 8.24
C ILE A 6 28.29 6.86 8.97
N ALA A 7 29.60 7.05 8.78
CA ALA A 7 30.27 8.28 9.19
C ALA A 7 29.82 9.41 8.26
N THR A 8 28.71 10.06 8.61
CA THR A 8 28.18 11.20 7.83
C THR A 8 28.95 12.47 8.19
N GLY A 9 29.61 13.05 7.21
CA GLY A 9 29.95 14.46 7.22
C GLY A 9 28.64 15.26 7.09
N LEU A 10 28.31 16.00 8.16
CA LEU A 10 27.29 17.04 8.29
C LEU A 10 25.92 16.81 7.59
N PRO A 11 24.83 16.55 8.35
CA PRO A 11 23.51 16.53 7.76
C PRO A 11 23.07 17.95 7.41
N ILE A 12 22.57 18.14 6.18
CA ILE A 12 21.68 19.26 5.85
C ILE A 12 20.39 19.04 6.65
N ARG A 13 20.40 19.43 7.92
CA ARG A 13 19.20 19.58 8.76
C ARG A 13 18.51 20.86 8.34
N GLY A 14 17.71 20.79 7.28
CA GLY A 14 16.64 21.75 7.03
C GLY A 14 15.60 21.60 8.14
N LEU A 15 15.45 22.66 8.94
CA LEU A 15 14.43 22.82 9.96
C LEU A 15 13.00 22.62 9.41
N PHE A 16 12.10 22.29 10.34
CA PHE A 16 10.63 22.19 10.27
C PHE A 16 10.06 20.80 9.98
N VAL A 17 9.90 20.03 11.07
CA VAL A 17 8.75 19.13 11.21
C VAL A 17 8.11 19.41 12.58
N THR A 18 7.11 20.27 12.59
CA THR A 18 6.18 20.40 13.74
C THR A 18 5.31 19.14 13.80
N THR A 19 5.50 18.33 14.83
CA THR A 19 4.60 17.23 15.18
C THR A 19 3.26 17.79 15.65
N GLN A 20 2.31 17.95 14.72
CA GLN A 20 0.91 18.23 15.08
C GLN A 20 0.23 16.94 15.54
N SER A 21 -0.33 17.02 16.74
CA SER A 21 -1.10 16.00 17.46
C SER A 21 -2.33 15.53 16.68
N SER A 22 -2.62 14.23 16.81
CA SER A 22 -3.57 13.37 16.09
C SER A 22 -5.06 13.71 16.25
N SER A 23 -5.43 14.96 16.52
CA SER A 23 -6.81 15.40 16.72
C SER A 23 -7.42 16.16 15.52
N ASN A 24 -6.67 16.31 14.41
CA ASN A 24 -7.11 17.06 13.22
C ASN A 24 -7.68 16.19 12.08
N ILE A 25 -7.95 14.90 12.31
CA ILE A 25 -8.35 13.93 11.27
C ILE A 25 -9.69 14.28 10.57
N TYR A 26 -10.47 15.26 11.06
CA TYR A 26 -11.74 15.66 10.45
C TYR A 26 -11.84 17.12 9.97
N MET A 27 -10.77 17.92 10.07
CA MET A 27 -10.77 19.33 9.60
C MET A 27 -10.03 19.55 8.28
N ALA A 28 -9.23 18.59 7.81
CA ALA A 28 -8.44 18.73 6.58
C ALA A 28 -9.10 18.06 5.38
N THR A 29 -10.08 18.73 4.79
CA THR A 29 -10.09 19.07 3.36
C THR A 29 -11.32 19.93 3.13
N ASN A 30 -11.10 21.24 2.93
CA ASN A 30 -11.98 21.99 2.04
C ASN A 30 -12.14 21.11 0.80
N GLY A 31 -13.37 20.64 0.55
CA GLY A 31 -13.67 19.54 -0.35
C GLY A 31 -13.47 19.83 -1.84
N GLY A 32 -12.37 20.49 -2.21
CA GLY A 32 -11.80 20.39 -3.53
C GLY A 32 -11.36 18.94 -3.73
N GLU A 33 -12.03 18.29 -4.67
CA GLU A 33 -11.68 16.95 -5.11
C GLU A 33 -10.21 16.98 -5.55
N SER A 34 -9.33 16.32 -4.79
CA SER A 34 -7.89 16.39 -5.02
C SER A 34 -7.55 15.60 -6.29
N THR A 35 -7.49 16.29 -7.42
CA THR A 35 -7.00 15.73 -8.69
C THR A 35 -5.55 15.25 -8.60
N GLU A 36 -4.83 15.64 -7.54
CA GLU A 36 -3.44 15.26 -7.27
C GLU A 36 -3.31 13.89 -6.58
N LEU A 37 -4.37 13.38 -5.94
CA LEU A 37 -4.29 12.14 -5.17
C LEU A 37 -3.79 10.93 -5.99
N PRO A 38 -4.31 10.64 -7.21
CA PRO A 38 -3.78 9.54 -8.01
C PRO A 38 -2.30 9.73 -8.35
N GLU A 39 -1.85 10.97 -8.57
CA GLU A 39 -0.45 11.25 -8.91
C GLU A 39 0.50 11.01 -7.73
N LYS A 40 0.07 11.39 -6.53
CA LYS A 40 0.80 11.14 -5.27
C LYS A 40 0.88 9.64 -4.98
N LEU A 41 -0.23 8.92 -5.13
CA LEU A 41 -0.25 7.47 -4.93
C LEU A 41 0.64 6.75 -5.95
N LEU A 42 0.62 7.16 -7.23
CA LEU A 42 1.50 6.60 -8.25
C LEU A 42 2.99 6.75 -7.89
N LEU A 43 3.41 7.93 -7.41
CA LEU A 43 4.81 8.12 -6.99
C LEU A 43 5.11 7.35 -5.71
N GLN A 44 4.20 7.32 -4.73
CA GLN A 44 4.34 6.49 -3.53
C GLN A 44 4.57 5.02 -3.91
N CYS A 45 3.75 4.46 -4.81
CA CYS A 45 3.92 3.09 -5.28
C CYS A 45 5.27 2.87 -5.97
N ALA A 46 5.73 3.83 -6.77
CA ALA A 46 7.03 3.75 -7.43
C ALA A 46 8.19 3.75 -6.42
N ILE A 47 8.13 4.60 -5.38
CA ILE A 47 9.11 4.63 -4.28
C ILE A 47 9.17 3.27 -3.59
N GLN A 48 8.01 2.72 -3.22
CA GLN A 48 7.94 1.46 -2.48
C GLN A 48 8.38 0.26 -3.33
N ALA A 49 8.04 0.24 -4.62
CA ALA A 49 8.57 -0.76 -5.56
C ALA A 49 10.10 -0.67 -5.67
N GLN A 50 10.65 0.54 -5.83
CA GLN A 50 12.09 0.77 -5.91
C GLN A 50 12.82 0.38 -4.62
N LEU A 51 12.26 0.69 -3.45
CA LEU A 51 12.76 0.23 -2.16
C LEU A 51 12.77 -1.29 -2.06
N SER A 52 11.72 -1.96 -2.54
CA SER A 52 11.67 -3.42 -2.59
C SER A 52 12.78 -3.99 -3.46
N TYR A 53 13.00 -3.43 -4.66
CA TYR A 53 14.11 -3.85 -5.52
C TYR A 53 15.47 -3.63 -4.87
N TYR A 54 15.73 -2.47 -4.26
CA TYR A 54 16.99 -2.25 -3.55
C TYR A 54 17.21 -3.24 -2.40
N ASN A 55 16.15 -3.58 -1.66
CA ASN A 55 16.23 -4.59 -0.61
C ASN A 55 16.53 -5.98 -1.17
N GLU A 56 15.90 -6.37 -2.28
CA GLU A 56 16.12 -7.65 -2.95
C GLU A 56 17.56 -7.79 -3.48
N PHE A 57 18.08 -6.72 -4.08
CA PHE A 57 19.47 -6.66 -4.55
C PHE A 57 20.49 -6.36 -3.45
N LYS A 58 20.07 -6.27 -2.19
CA LYS A 58 20.91 -5.95 -1.02
C LYS A 58 21.67 -4.62 -1.16
N ASP A 59 21.12 -3.66 -1.90
CA ASP A 59 21.63 -2.29 -2.01
C ASP A 59 21.13 -1.45 -0.82
N GLU A 60 21.68 -1.71 0.36
CA GLU A 60 21.24 -1.06 1.61
C GLU A 60 21.44 0.45 1.60
N LEU A 61 22.48 0.94 0.92
CA LEU A 61 22.78 2.36 0.85
C LEU A 61 21.64 3.10 0.13
N LYS A 62 21.29 2.68 -1.09
CA LYS A 62 20.22 3.32 -1.85
C LYS A 62 18.86 3.14 -1.18
N ALA A 63 18.61 1.98 -0.56
CA ALA A 63 17.39 1.75 0.20
C ALA A 63 17.23 2.76 1.34
N ARG A 64 18.24 2.90 2.21
CA ARG A 64 18.18 3.85 3.35
C ARG A 64 18.15 5.30 2.91
N TRP A 65 18.89 5.65 1.87
CA TRP A 65 18.87 7.00 1.30
C TRP A 65 17.47 7.34 0.78
N LEU A 66 16.85 6.44 -0.01
CA LEU A 66 15.51 6.67 -0.58
C LEU A 66 14.42 6.68 0.51
N GLU A 67 14.53 5.83 1.52
CA GLU A 67 13.61 5.77 2.67
C GLU A 67 13.61 7.09 3.45
N SER A 68 14.80 7.68 3.68
CA SER A 68 14.94 8.94 4.43
C SER A 68 14.78 10.21 3.57
N PHE A 69 14.69 10.08 2.24
CA PHE A 69 14.66 11.22 1.34
C PHE A 69 13.42 12.10 1.61
N LEU A 70 13.66 13.38 1.92
CA LEU A 70 12.65 14.36 2.33
C LEU A 70 11.78 13.91 3.53
N GLY A 71 12.32 13.07 4.43
CA GLY A 71 11.63 12.65 5.65
C GLY A 71 10.45 11.70 5.42
N HIS A 72 10.57 10.81 4.42
CA HIS A 72 9.55 9.82 4.08
C HIS A 72 9.83 8.42 4.65
N ASP A 73 10.42 8.33 5.85
CA ASP A 73 10.79 7.06 6.49
C ASP A 73 9.57 6.13 6.73
N HIS A 74 8.37 6.69 6.71
CA HIS A 74 7.11 5.94 6.82
C HIS A 74 6.75 5.16 5.55
N LEU A 75 7.35 5.46 4.39
CA LEU A 75 7.15 4.71 3.14
C LEU A 75 7.95 3.40 3.07
N ARG A 76 8.62 3.02 4.16
CA ARG A 76 9.42 1.80 4.24
C ARG A 76 8.68 0.54 3.85
N VAL A 77 9.41 -0.42 3.28
CA VAL A 77 8.91 -1.73 2.89
C VAL A 77 9.25 -2.75 3.97
N GLN A 78 8.27 -3.58 4.36
CA GLN A 78 8.51 -4.64 5.34
C GLN A 78 9.24 -5.81 4.69
N ARG A 79 10.36 -6.22 5.27
CA ARG A 79 11.08 -7.43 4.90
C ARG A 79 10.36 -8.61 5.55
N VAL A 80 9.77 -9.51 4.76
CA VAL A 80 9.00 -10.67 5.24
C VAL A 80 9.91 -11.83 5.60
N SER A 81 11.13 -11.87 5.07
CA SER A 81 12.12 -12.88 5.42
C SER A 81 13.53 -12.45 5.04
N ASP A 82 14.53 -13.09 5.64
CA ASP A 82 15.94 -13.00 5.24
C ASP A 82 16.20 -13.54 3.81
N HIS A 83 15.20 -14.20 3.21
CA HIS A 83 15.27 -14.88 1.91
C HIS A 83 14.69 -14.05 0.76
N GLY A 84 14.52 -12.73 0.94
CA GLY A 84 14.26 -11.81 -0.18
C GLY A 84 12.79 -11.52 -0.52
N GLY A 85 11.84 -11.89 0.34
CA GLY A 85 10.45 -11.47 0.17
C GLY A 85 10.18 -10.10 0.81
N GLY A 86 10.00 -9.05 0.02
CA GLY A 86 9.45 -7.78 0.49
C GLY A 86 7.92 -7.79 0.44
N ARG A 87 7.25 -7.41 1.52
CA ARG A 87 5.82 -7.06 1.48
C ARG A 87 5.72 -5.56 1.46
N LEU A 88 5.16 -5.03 0.36
CA LEU A 88 4.78 -3.64 0.29
C LEU A 88 3.70 -3.37 1.33
N LEU A 89 4.08 -2.63 2.37
CA LEU A 89 3.14 -2.02 3.29
C LEU A 89 2.79 -0.67 2.70
N TYR A 90 1.79 -0.62 1.83
CA TYR A 90 1.24 0.68 1.42
C TYR A 90 0.62 1.31 2.66
N GLN A 91 1.40 2.13 3.39
CA GLN A 91 0.93 2.87 4.55
C GLN A 91 0.06 4.01 4.06
N GLY A 92 -1.24 3.78 4.12
CA GLY A 92 -2.22 4.85 4.07
C GLY A 92 -2.47 5.51 2.73
N ILE A 93 -3.68 6.05 2.60
CA ILE A 93 -4.07 7.03 1.59
C ILE A 93 -3.75 8.43 2.13
N ASP A 94 -3.93 8.65 3.44
CA ASP A 94 -3.70 9.94 4.10
C ASP A 94 -2.24 10.13 4.55
N ASN A 95 -1.58 9.05 4.99
CA ASN A 95 -0.18 9.09 5.42
C ASN A 95 0.80 8.74 4.29
N GLY A 96 0.40 8.95 3.03
CA GLY A 96 1.19 8.65 1.85
C GLY A 96 2.34 9.64 1.59
N LEU A 97 2.52 10.01 0.32
CA LEU A 97 3.48 11.06 -0.05
C LEU A 97 3.06 12.41 0.54
N ARG A 98 3.90 12.99 1.42
CA ARG A 98 3.58 14.20 2.20
C ARG A 98 3.88 15.51 1.47
N CYS A 99 4.43 15.43 0.27
CA CYS A 99 4.75 16.57 -0.57
C CYS A 99 4.17 16.39 -1.97
N ASP A 100 4.25 17.44 -2.78
CA ASP A 100 3.94 17.35 -4.20
C ASP A 100 4.91 16.39 -4.90
N TRP A 101 4.38 15.55 -5.81
CA TRP A 101 5.18 14.54 -6.49
C TRP A 101 6.20 15.16 -7.45
N ARG A 102 5.88 16.28 -8.11
CA ARG A 102 6.85 17.00 -8.97
C ARG A 102 7.94 17.59 -8.09
N GLY A 103 7.58 18.20 -6.97
CA GLY A 103 8.51 18.71 -5.97
C GLY A 103 9.49 17.64 -5.49
N TYR A 104 9.00 16.45 -5.15
CA TYR A 104 9.82 15.32 -4.72
C TYR A 104 10.84 14.92 -5.79
N VAL A 105 10.40 14.69 -7.03
CA VAL A 105 11.27 14.26 -8.13
C VAL A 105 12.24 15.37 -8.57
N ARG A 106 11.78 16.62 -8.71
CA ARG A 106 12.65 17.76 -9.06
C ARG A 106 13.77 17.93 -8.04
N THR A 107 13.48 17.74 -6.76
CA THR A 107 14.51 17.81 -5.71
C THR A 107 15.57 16.74 -5.90
N MET A 108 15.20 15.50 -6.25
CA MET A 108 16.17 14.45 -6.59
C MET A 108 16.95 14.74 -7.87
N LEU A 109 16.30 15.26 -8.91
CA LEU A 109 16.96 15.58 -10.19
C LEU A 109 18.04 16.66 -10.02
N LYS A 110 17.81 17.63 -9.12
CA LYS A 110 18.74 18.73 -8.80
C LYS A 110 19.81 18.36 -7.78
N ALA A 111 19.65 17.27 -7.05
CA ALA A 111 20.60 16.87 -6.01
C ALA A 111 21.92 16.39 -6.65
N PRO A 112 23.08 16.86 -6.16
CA PRO A 112 24.38 16.45 -6.69
C PRO A 112 24.67 14.98 -6.37
N PRO A 113 25.59 14.33 -7.11
CA PRO A 113 26.12 13.03 -6.71
C PRO A 113 26.80 13.10 -5.35
N GLU A 114 26.60 12.07 -4.54
CA GLU A 114 27.13 11.96 -3.18
C GLU A 114 28.04 10.73 -3.05
N GLU A 115 29.24 10.89 -2.50
CA GLU A 115 30.18 9.78 -2.29
C GLU A 115 30.03 9.22 -0.86
N TYR A 116 29.92 7.89 -0.76
CA TYR A 116 29.75 7.17 0.49
C TYR A 116 30.82 6.11 0.67
N SER A 117 31.37 6.00 1.88
CA SER A 117 32.16 4.85 2.30
C SER A 117 31.25 3.85 3.03
N VAL A 118 31.09 2.66 2.45
CA VAL A 118 30.22 1.61 2.97
C VAL A 118 31.09 0.49 3.54
N SER A 119 30.94 0.22 4.83
CA SER A 119 31.60 -0.90 5.50
C SER A 119 30.62 -2.03 5.76
N TYR A 120 30.95 -3.24 5.32
CA TYR A 120 30.15 -4.44 5.60
C TYR A 120 30.99 -5.52 6.29
N LYS A 121 30.39 -6.21 7.25
CA LYS A 121 31.02 -7.33 7.95
C LYS A 121 30.98 -8.56 7.06
N VAL A 122 32.15 -9.03 6.63
CA VAL A 122 32.33 -10.29 5.91
C VAL A 122 32.29 -11.43 6.92
N GLY A 123 31.49 -12.46 6.65
CA GLY A 123 31.59 -13.73 7.37
C GLY A 123 30.64 -13.93 8.56
N THR A 124 29.60 -13.10 8.73
CA THR A 124 28.45 -13.55 9.53
C THR A 124 27.57 -14.40 8.62
N ALA A 125 27.59 -15.71 8.84
CA ALA A 125 26.67 -16.63 8.19
C ALA A 125 25.23 -16.30 8.64
N ASP A 126 24.57 -15.36 7.96
CA ASP A 126 23.11 -15.24 7.97
C ASP A 126 22.44 -16.50 7.36
N THR A 127 23.22 -17.54 7.01
CA THR A 127 22.81 -18.85 6.47
C THR A 127 22.88 -20.03 7.48
N ALA A 128 23.05 -19.81 8.78
CA ALA A 128 23.08 -20.91 9.77
C ALA A 128 21.99 -20.84 10.86
N GLY A 129 20.90 -20.10 10.62
CA GLY A 129 19.66 -20.26 11.37
C GLY A 129 18.91 -21.51 10.91
N MET A 130 19.46 -22.71 11.14
CA MET A 130 18.64 -23.91 11.13
C MET A 130 17.53 -23.72 12.19
N PRO A 131 16.25 -23.96 11.86
CA PRO A 131 15.19 -23.90 12.86
C PRO A 131 15.57 -24.81 14.03
N GLN A 132 15.61 -24.26 15.24
CA GLN A 132 15.70 -25.09 16.44
C GLN A 132 14.43 -25.93 16.51
N ILE A 133 14.52 -27.18 16.07
CA ILE A 133 13.49 -28.18 16.31
C ILE A 133 13.31 -28.23 17.83
N PRO A 134 12.10 -28.03 18.37
CA PRO A 134 11.85 -28.16 19.80
C PRO A 134 12.35 -29.54 20.24
N GLN A 135 13.24 -29.58 21.24
CA GLN A 135 13.70 -30.82 21.85
C GLN A 135 12.51 -31.46 22.57
N THR A 136 11.69 -32.21 21.85
CA THR A 136 10.78 -33.18 22.45
C THR A 136 11.63 -34.33 22.96
N GLY A 137 11.76 -34.42 24.28
CA GLY A 137 12.48 -35.49 24.95
C GLY A 137 11.92 -36.86 24.56
N ALA A 138 12.78 -37.71 24.03
CA ALA A 138 12.64 -39.16 24.02
C ALA A 138 14.02 -39.76 23.75
N ASP A 139 14.59 -40.35 24.79
CA ASP A 139 15.59 -41.41 24.83
C ASP A 139 16.57 -41.58 23.64
N GLY A 140 17.82 -41.17 23.89
CA GLY A 140 18.92 -42.14 23.77
C GLY A 140 19.57 -42.36 22.40
N ALA A 141 19.76 -41.35 21.57
CA ALA A 141 20.88 -41.31 20.60
C ALA A 141 21.06 -39.89 20.05
N GLU A 142 22.24 -39.28 20.22
CA GLU A 142 22.57 -38.03 19.52
C GLU A 142 22.52 -38.29 18.01
N PRO A 143 21.70 -37.54 17.23
CA PRO A 143 21.68 -37.74 15.80
C PRO A 143 23.04 -37.33 15.19
N PRO A 144 23.54 -38.02 14.16
CA PRO A 144 24.92 -37.85 13.63
C PRO A 144 25.30 -36.42 13.20
N TRP A 145 24.33 -35.55 12.97
CA TRP A 145 24.56 -34.15 12.62
C TRP A 145 24.87 -33.26 13.85
N ALA A 146 24.51 -33.69 15.06
CA ALA A 146 24.80 -32.97 16.31
C ALA A 146 26.29 -32.99 16.64
N SER A 147 26.97 -34.13 16.44
CA SER A 147 28.41 -34.27 16.64
C SER A 147 29.24 -33.48 15.60
N ALA A 148 28.75 -33.38 14.36
CA ALA A 148 29.36 -32.53 13.33
C ALA A 148 29.25 -31.03 13.66
N SER A 149 28.17 -30.61 14.32
CA SER A 149 27.96 -29.23 14.76
C SER A 149 28.79 -28.88 16.00
N ALA A 150 28.93 -29.81 16.95
CA ALA A 150 29.81 -29.67 18.12
C ALA A 150 31.29 -29.55 17.72
N SER A 151 31.70 -30.30 16.69
CA SER A 151 33.07 -30.25 16.14
C SER A 151 33.42 -28.89 15.51
N ARG A 152 32.43 -28.15 14.98
CA ARG A 152 32.66 -26.79 14.45
C ARG A 152 32.95 -25.76 15.54
N ARG A 153 32.35 -25.89 16.74
CA ARG A 153 32.60 -24.97 17.87
C ARG A 153 34.01 -25.10 18.45
N ASN A 154 34.59 -26.30 18.38
CA ASN A 154 35.95 -26.58 18.84
C ASN A 154 36.99 -26.58 17.72
N ASN A 155 36.67 -26.08 16.52
CA ASN A 155 37.65 -25.99 15.46
C ASN A 155 38.67 -24.87 15.79
N PRO A 156 39.94 -25.20 16.10
CA PRO A 156 40.94 -24.21 16.48
C PRO A 156 41.26 -23.22 15.34
N TYR A 157 40.94 -23.56 14.09
CA TYR A 157 41.11 -22.69 12.93
C TYR A 157 39.97 -21.66 12.75
N LEU A 158 38.87 -21.79 13.50
CA LEU A 158 37.76 -20.82 13.55
C LEU A 158 37.82 -19.93 14.81
N GLN A 159 38.92 -19.97 15.57
CA GLN A 159 39.11 -19.13 16.75
C GLN A 159 39.07 -17.65 16.36
N LYS A 160 38.01 -16.96 16.81
CA LYS A 160 37.86 -15.48 16.93
C LYS A 160 38.59 -14.70 15.83
N GLN A 161 38.31 -14.98 14.57
CA GLN A 161 38.62 -14.00 13.53
C GLN A 161 37.78 -12.77 13.85
N GLU A 162 38.44 -11.64 14.18
CA GLU A 162 37.75 -10.36 14.27
C GLU A 162 36.93 -10.20 12.99
N PRO A 163 35.65 -9.76 13.10
CA PRO A 163 34.76 -9.68 11.96
C PRO A 163 35.44 -8.84 10.88
N GLN A 164 35.86 -9.49 9.79
CA GLN A 164 36.56 -8.81 8.72
C GLN A 164 35.60 -7.80 8.10
N THR A 165 35.82 -6.51 8.33
CA THR A 165 35.08 -5.46 7.65
C THR A 165 35.72 -5.19 6.31
N ARG A 166 34.91 -5.22 5.24
CA ARG A 166 35.32 -4.71 3.93
C ARG A 166 34.70 -3.35 3.74
N GLU A 167 35.53 -2.39 3.40
CA GLU A 167 35.11 -1.03 3.05
C GLU A 167 35.20 -0.87 1.54
N TYR A 168 34.18 -0.25 0.95
CA TYR A 168 34.21 0.17 -0.44
C TYR A 168 33.59 1.56 -0.57
N GLN A 169 34.13 2.34 -1.51
CA GLN A 169 33.55 3.61 -1.90
C GLN A 169 32.47 3.37 -2.96
N THR A 170 31.37 4.11 -2.87
CA THR A 170 30.30 4.07 -3.84
C THR A 170 29.73 5.47 -4.02
N ILE A 171 29.29 5.76 -5.25
CA ILE A 171 28.70 7.05 -5.60
C ILE A 171 27.19 6.84 -5.72
N LEU A 172 26.42 7.63 -4.97
CA LEU A 172 24.98 7.70 -5.07
C LEU A 172 24.61 8.84 -6.01
N GLU A 173 23.80 8.53 -7.03
CA GLU A 173 23.33 9.49 -8.03
C GLU A 173 21.82 9.72 -7.87
N PRO A 174 21.37 10.73 -7.10
CA PRO A 174 19.95 10.97 -6.85
C PRO A 174 19.13 11.10 -8.13
N ARG A 175 19.72 11.75 -9.14
CA ARG A 175 19.12 11.94 -10.45
C ARG A 175 18.81 10.63 -11.19
N ARG A 176 19.68 9.61 -11.06
CA ARG A 176 19.45 8.28 -11.64
C ARG A 176 18.31 7.58 -10.92
N ILE A 177 18.21 7.72 -9.60
CA ILE A 177 17.10 7.19 -8.80
C ILE A 177 15.78 7.83 -9.24
N ALA A 178 15.75 9.17 -9.38
CA ALA A 178 14.55 9.89 -9.82
C ALA A 178 14.04 9.41 -11.19
N ARG A 179 14.94 9.21 -12.16
CA ARG A 179 14.56 8.65 -13.48
C ARG A 179 14.02 7.23 -13.38
N GLY A 180 14.61 6.39 -12.52
CA GLY A 180 14.09 5.07 -12.20
C GLY A 180 12.67 5.12 -11.63
N LEU A 181 12.42 6.04 -10.67
CA LEU A 181 11.09 6.24 -10.10
C LEU A 181 10.07 6.68 -11.15
N LEU A 182 10.42 7.59 -12.06
CA LEU A 182 9.52 8.00 -13.15
C LEU A 182 9.18 6.84 -14.09
N SER A 183 10.16 6.00 -14.42
CA SER A 183 9.94 4.80 -15.23
C SER A 183 8.99 3.81 -14.55
N ILE A 184 9.19 3.51 -13.27
CA ILE A 184 8.30 2.63 -12.51
C ILE A 184 6.92 3.26 -12.38
N ARG A 185 6.85 4.56 -12.11
CA ARG A 185 5.59 5.32 -12.04
C ARG A 185 4.79 5.22 -13.33
N GLN A 186 5.45 5.28 -14.49
CA GLN A 186 4.79 5.12 -15.80
C GLN A 186 4.23 3.71 -15.97
N GLN A 187 5.02 2.67 -15.66
CA GLN A 187 4.55 1.29 -15.71
C GLN A 187 3.31 1.07 -14.84
N ILE A 188 3.31 1.59 -13.61
CA ILE A 188 2.17 1.49 -12.70
C ILE A 188 0.96 2.27 -13.24
N ALA A 189 1.17 3.44 -13.86
CA ALA A 189 0.09 4.20 -14.49
C ALA A 189 -0.59 3.40 -15.61
N ASP A 190 0.18 2.72 -16.45
CA ASP A 190 -0.35 1.88 -17.54
C ASP A 190 -1.15 0.68 -17.00
N GLU A 191 -0.72 0.09 -15.88
CA GLU A 191 -1.49 -0.95 -15.16
C GLU A 191 -2.78 -0.38 -14.57
N TRP A 192 -2.70 0.77 -13.92
CA TRP A 192 -3.83 1.43 -13.28
C TRP A 192 -4.95 1.78 -14.26
N MET A 193 -4.63 2.16 -15.50
CA MET A 193 -5.64 2.41 -16.54
C MET A 193 -6.57 1.19 -16.74
N LYS A 194 -6.01 -0.02 -16.71
CA LYS A 194 -6.78 -1.27 -16.84
C LYS A 194 -7.48 -1.59 -15.51
N ASP A 195 -6.78 -1.45 -14.41
CA ASP A 195 -7.25 -1.80 -13.07
C ASP A 195 -8.43 -0.94 -12.62
N ILE A 196 -8.45 0.36 -12.93
CA ILE A 196 -9.59 1.25 -12.68
C ILE A 196 -10.85 0.73 -13.37
N SER A 197 -10.73 0.23 -14.61
CA SER A 197 -11.87 -0.30 -15.37
C SER A 197 -12.42 -1.59 -14.72
N ILE A 198 -11.53 -2.43 -14.19
CA ILE A 198 -11.89 -3.64 -13.44
C ILE A 198 -12.64 -3.29 -12.15
N ILE A 199 -12.16 -2.28 -11.41
CA ILE A 199 -12.80 -1.80 -10.17
C ILE A 199 -14.18 -1.21 -10.48
N ALA A 200 -14.36 -0.52 -11.61
CA ALA A 200 -15.67 -0.05 -12.05
C ALA A 200 -16.63 -1.23 -12.30
N ALA A 201 -16.20 -2.23 -13.09
CA ALA A 201 -16.99 -3.42 -13.41
C ALA A 201 -17.34 -4.26 -12.16
N GLU A 202 -16.42 -4.38 -11.19
CA GLU A 202 -16.70 -5.00 -9.89
C GLU A 202 -17.90 -4.32 -9.21
N GLY A 203 -18.01 -2.99 -9.29
CA GLY A 203 -19.08 -2.25 -8.62
C GLY A 203 -20.45 -2.56 -9.22
N GLU A 204 -20.52 -2.71 -10.54
CA GLU A 204 -21.72 -3.13 -11.25
C GLU A 204 -22.09 -4.57 -10.91
N TYR A 205 -21.10 -5.46 -10.87
CA TYR A 205 -21.29 -6.86 -10.48
C TYR A 205 -21.85 -7.01 -9.06
N LEU A 206 -21.28 -6.28 -8.08
CA LEU A 206 -21.77 -6.29 -6.70
C LEU A 206 -23.19 -5.74 -6.58
N ARG A 207 -23.53 -4.72 -7.38
CA ARG A 207 -24.89 -4.19 -7.45
C ARG A 207 -25.88 -5.22 -7.99
N ALA A 208 -25.52 -5.90 -9.09
CA ALA A 208 -26.36 -6.92 -9.71
C ALA A 208 -26.61 -8.12 -8.77
N CYS A 209 -25.57 -8.65 -8.13
CA CYS A 209 -25.73 -9.75 -7.18
C CYS A 209 -26.63 -9.40 -5.98
N HIS A 210 -26.71 -8.12 -5.59
CA HIS A 210 -27.61 -7.66 -4.53
C HIS A 210 -29.06 -7.48 -5.00
N GLN A 211 -29.27 -6.97 -6.22
CA GLN A 211 -30.61 -6.65 -6.74
C GLN A 211 -31.39 -7.88 -7.17
N ASP A 212 -30.71 -8.79 -7.85
CA ASP A 212 -31.42 -9.88 -8.53
C ASP A 212 -31.65 -11.09 -7.61
N ASP A 213 -31.00 -11.16 -6.44
CA ASP A 213 -30.87 -12.42 -5.66
C ASP A 213 -30.31 -13.59 -6.52
N VAL A 214 -29.84 -13.29 -7.75
CA VAL A 214 -29.36 -14.20 -8.82
C VAL A 214 -27.89 -14.59 -8.62
N CYS A 215 -27.28 -14.18 -7.51
CA CYS A 215 -26.06 -14.84 -7.04
C CYS A 215 -26.35 -16.29 -6.53
N SER A 216 -27.40 -16.95 -7.05
CA SER A 216 -27.59 -18.38 -7.15
C SER A 216 -26.63 -19.01 -8.16
N VAL A 217 -25.34 -18.67 -8.10
CA VAL A 217 -24.34 -19.66 -8.49
C VAL A 217 -24.59 -20.83 -7.56
N GLU A 218 -24.77 -22.03 -8.08
CA GLU A 218 -24.92 -23.30 -7.35
C GLU A 218 -23.65 -23.58 -6.51
N VAL A 219 -23.32 -22.69 -5.57
CA VAL A 219 -22.35 -22.91 -4.51
C VAL A 219 -23.12 -23.65 -3.43
N ASP A 220 -23.42 -24.91 -3.73
CA ASP A 220 -24.07 -25.83 -2.82
C ASP A 220 -23.40 -25.75 -1.44
N SER A 221 -24.17 -25.34 -0.43
CA SER A 221 -23.93 -25.61 0.99
C SER A 221 -22.73 -24.96 1.71
N PHE A 222 -21.87 -24.20 1.03
CA PHE A 222 -20.78 -23.46 1.67
C PHE A 222 -21.06 -21.94 1.71
N LEU A 223 -21.34 -21.43 2.92
CA LEU A 223 -21.04 -20.05 3.37
C LEU A 223 -22.10 -18.95 3.10
N THR A 224 -23.16 -18.93 3.91
CA THR A 224 -23.68 -17.66 4.47
C THR A 224 -22.67 -17.08 5.46
N VAL A 225 -21.49 -16.66 4.96
CA VAL A 225 -20.51 -15.94 5.79
C VAL A 225 -21.10 -14.58 6.10
N ASN A 226 -21.50 -14.41 7.36
CA ASN A 226 -21.98 -13.14 7.87
C ASN A 226 -20.82 -12.14 7.78
N THR A 227 -20.89 -11.20 6.84
CA THR A 227 -19.82 -10.22 6.54
C THR A 227 -19.51 -9.30 7.71
N THR A 228 -20.43 -9.21 8.67
CA THR A 228 -20.25 -8.49 9.93
C THR A 228 -19.41 -9.25 10.95
N ASP A 229 -19.08 -10.53 10.71
CA ASP A 229 -18.21 -11.29 11.60
C ASP A 229 -16.83 -10.64 11.65
N VAL A 230 -16.48 -10.17 12.85
CA VAL A 230 -15.18 -9.54 13.15
C VAL A 230 -14.04 -10.44 12.70
N LYS A 231 -14.22 -11.77 12.74
CA LYS A 231 -13.22 -12.73 12.25
C LYS A 231 -12.90 -12.55 10.77
N VAL A 232 -13.89 -12.32 9.92
CA VAL A 232 -13.66 -12.12 8.47
C VAL A 232 -12.84 -10.84 8.24
N LEU A 233 -13.06 -9.81 9.03
CA LEU A 233 -12.36 -8.54 8.90
C LEU A 233 -10.91 -8.59 9.40
N GLU A 234 -10.62 -9.46 10.38
CA GLU A 234 -9.31 -9.51 11.04
C GLU A 234 -8.41 -10.66 10.60
N ASP A 235 -9.01 -11.80 10.21
CA ASP A 235 -8.29 -13.01 9.83
C ASP A 235 -8.08 -13.05 8.31
N PRO A 236 -6.84 -12.92 7.81
CA PRO A 236 -6.55 -13.04 6.38
C PRO A 236 -6.82 -14.45 5.82
N ALA A 237 -6.93 -15.48 6.67
CA ALA A 237 -7.28 -16.84 6.28
C ALA A 237 -8.79 -17.06 6.17
N ALA A 238 -9.62 -16.17 6.73
CA ALA A 238 -11.06 -16.29 6.63
C ALA A 238 -11.53 -16.11 5.17
N PRO A 239 -12.42 -17.00 4.67
CA PRO A 239 -12.89 -16.93 3.30
C PRO A 239 -13.62 -15.62 3.02
N LEU A 240 -13.43 -15.07 1.83
CA LEU A 240 -14.20 -13.90 1.39
C LEU A 240 -15.63 -14.33 1.00
N PRO A 241 -16.60 -13.41 1.07
CA PRO A 241 -17.92 -13.59 0.47
C PRO A 241 -17.84 -14.08 -0.98
N PRO A 242 -18.73 -15.00 -1.42
CA PRO A 242 -18.68 -15.57 -2.77
C PRO A 242 -18.65 -14.52 -3.90
N ALA A 243 -19.46 -13.45 -3.79
CA ALA A 243 -19.45 -12.36 -4.76
C ALA A 243 -18.08 -11.65 -4.84
N LEU A 244 -17.42 -11.43 -3.70
CA LEU A 244 -16.07 -10.84 -3.68
C LEU A 244 -15.00 -11.81 -4.19
N MET A 245 -15.14 -13.12 -3.91
CA MET A 245 -14.27 -14.14 -4.48
C MET A 245 -14.37 -14.18 -6.01
N ALA A 246 -15.59 -14.15 -6.55
CA ALA A 246 -15.84 -14.13 -7.98
C ALA A 246 -15.23 -12.88 -8.64
N ALA A 247 -15.50 -11.70 -8.09
CA ALA A 247 -14.93 -10.44 -8.57
C ALA A 247 -13.40 -10.42 -8.49
N SER A 248 -12.82 -10.90 -7.38
CA SER A 248 -11.37 -11.00 -7.20
C SER A 248 -10.74 -11.97 -8.20
N THR A 249 -11.40 -13.09 -8.50
CA THR A 249 -10.93 -14.08 -9.47
C THR A 249 -10.93 -13.49 -10.88
N GLN A 250 -11.99 -12.77 -11.25
CA GLN A 250 -12.07 -12.08 -12.54
C GLN A 250 -10.94 -11.05 -12.69
N ALA A 251 -10.68 -10.26 -11.63
CA ALA A 251 -9.59 -9.31 -11.61
C ALA A 251 -8.23 -10.01 -11.74
N PHE A 252 -7.97 -11.06 -10.96
CA PHE A 252 -6.72 -11.82 -11.01
C PHE A 252 -6.45 -12.43 -12.40
N ASN A 253 -7.47 -12.99 -13.04
CA ASN A 253 -7.35 -13.55 -14.38
C ASN A 253 -6.95 -12.50 -15.42
N SER A 254 -7.33 -11.23 -15.23
CA SER A 254 -6.91 -10.13 -16.09
C SER A 254 -5.46 -9.67 -15.85
N TRP A 255 -4.86 -10.04 -14.72
CA TRP A 255 -3.50 -9.62 -14.34
C TRP A 255 -2.40 -10.61 -14.70
N ASN A 256 -2.72 -11.87 -14.96
CA ASN A 256 -1.75 -12.91 -15.34
C ASN A 256 -1.19 -12.75 -16.76
N LEU A 257 -1.06 -11.50 -17.22
CA LEU A 257 -0.36 -11.15 -18.45
C LEU A 257 1.16 -11.12 -18.18
N PRO A 258 2.00 -11.53 -19.15
CA PRO A 258 3.46 -11.56 -19.01
C PRO A 258 4.11 -10.23 -18.61
N ASP A 259 3.42 -9.12 -18.90
CA ASP A 259 3.97 -7.76 -18.74
C ASP A 259 3.58 -7.09 -17.41
N SER A 260 2.91 -7.80 -16.50
CA SER A 260 2.51 -7.23 -15.19
C SER A 260 3.71 -7.09 -14.25
N SER A 261 3.79 -5.94 -13.57
CA SER A 261 4.74 -5.72 -12.49
C SER A 261 4.54 -6.70 -11.33
N PRO A 262 5.61 -7.11 -10.62
CA PRO A 262 5.52 -8.06 -9.52
C PRO A 262 4.64 -7.56 -8.36
N PHE A 263 4.40 -6.25 -8.29
CA PHE A 263 3.62 -5.60 -7.24
C PHE A 263 2.21 -5.23 -7.65
N ARG A 264 1.78 -5.57 -8.87
CA ARG A 264 0.47 -5.17 -9.43
C ARG A 264 -0.70 -5.54 -8.51
N SER A 265 -0.72 -6.75 -7.95
CA SER A 265 -1.80 -7.16 -7.04
C SER A 265 -1.89 -6.29 -5.77
N ALA A 266 -0.76 -5.81 -5.25
CA ALA A 266 -0.74 -4.99 -4.05
C ALA A 266 -1.04 -3.51 -4.39
N ASN A 267 -0.57 -3.03 -5.55
CA ASN A 267 -0.97 -1.75 -6.14
C ASN A 267 -2.49 -1.68 -6.39
N PHE A 268 -3.07 -2.76 -6.93
CA PHE A 268 -4.51 -2.86 -7.17
C PHE A 268 -5.33 -2.73 -5.89
N ASP A 269 -4.94 -3.45 -4.83
CA ASP A 269 -5.63 -3.38 -3.54
C ASP A 269 -5.60 -1.96 -2.96
N LEU A 270 -4.46 -1.25 -3.06
CA LEU A 270 -4.37 0.15 -2.68
C LEU A 270 -5.32 1.03 -3.50
N LEU A 271 -5.29 0.89 -4.82
CA LEU A 271 -6.14 1.66 -5.73
C LEU A 271 -7.63 1.44 -5.44
N GLN A 272 -8.04 0.20 -5.22
CA GLN A 272 -9.42 -0.18 -4.89
C GLN A 272 -9.88 0.44 -3.56
N ARG A 273 -9.01 0.41 -2.52
CA ARG A 273 -9.27 1.07 -1.23
C ARG A 273 -9.37 2.58 -1.38
N ALA A 274 -8.44 3.19 -2.11
CA ALA A 274 -8.40 4.64 -2.31
C ALA A 274 -9.66 5.14 -3.04
N LEU A 275 -10.01 4.52 -4.17
CA LEU A 275 -11.23 4.85 -4.90
C LEU A 275 -12.48 4.68 -4.05
N THR A 276 -12.59 3.58 -3.29
CA THR A 276 -13.79 3.31 -2.48
C THR A 276 -13.90 4.26 -1.29
N ARG A 277 -12.79 4.62 -0.64
CA ARG A 277 -12.76 5.62 0.43
C ARG A 277 -13.19 7.00 -0.08
N GLU A 278 -12.58 7.47 -1.18
CA GLU A 278 -12.93 8.77 -1.76
C GLU A 278 -14.39 8.80 -2.23
N ALA A 279 -14.88 7.70 -2.80
CA ALA A 279 -16.27 7.54 -3.18
C ALA A 279 -17.23 7.63 -1.99
N ALA A 280 -16.88 6.99 -0.87
CA ALA A 280 -17.69 7.06 0.33
C ALA A 280 -17.71 8.47 0.95
N LEU A 281 -16.58 9.18 0.93
CA LEU A 281 -16.52 10.58 1.36
C LEU A 281 -17.36 11.48 0.43
N ALA A 282 -17.31 11.28 -0.88
CA ALA A 282 -18.11 12.00 -1.86
C ALA A 282 -19.61 11.69 -1.71
N ALA A 283 -19.97 10.42 -1.50
CA ALA A 283 -21.34 9.97 -1.27
C ALA A 283 -21.94 10.57 0.00
N MET A 284 -21.17 10.60 1.09
CA MET A 284 -21.59 11.26 2.34
C MET A 284 -21.90 12.74 2.11
N LYS A 285 -21.06 13.46 1.36
CA LYS A 285 -21.28 14.87 1.00
C LYS A 285 -22.51 15.04 0.08
N SER A 286 -22.67 14.15 -0.89
CA SER A 286 -23.81 14.12 -1.82
C SER A 286 -25.13 13.94 -1.06
N LEU A 287 -25.23 12.93 -0.20
CA LEU A 287 -26.39 12.65 0.64
C LEU A 287 -26.71 13.83 1.56
N ALA A 288 -25.71 14.43 2.21
CA ALA A 288 -25.91 15.58 3.10
C ALA A 288 -26.46 16.82 2.36
N ARG A 289 -26.19 16.97 1.06
CA ARG A 289 -26.71 18.09 0.25
C ARG A 289 -28.15 17.91 -0.24
N ARG A 290 -28.68 16.67 -0.24
CA ARG A 290 -30.04 16.38 -0.72
C ARG A 290 -31.15 16.71 0.29
N GLY A 291 -30.81 17.25 1.47
CA GLY A 291 -31.76 17.72 2.48
C GLY A 291 -32.01 16.71 3.61
N ASP A 292 -32.98 17.03 4.46
CA ASP A 292 -33.27 16.31 5.71
C ASP A 292 -33.60 14.83 5.51
N GLU A 293 -34.23 14.46 4.38
CA GLU A 293 -34.60 13.08 4.05
C GLU A 293 -33.39 12.14 3.96
N HIS A 294 -32.23 12.65 3.52
CA HIS A 294 -31.00 11.88 3.39
C HIS A 294 -29.99 12.15 4.50
N ALA A 295 -30.31 13.02 5.46
CA ALA A 295 -29.41 13.35 6.57
C ALA A 295 -29.06 12.12 7.42
N ALA A 296 -30.04 11.24 7.67
CA ALA A 296 -29.84 9.99 8.40
C ALA A 296 -28.87 9.04 7.68
N ASN A 297 -29.03 8.89 6.36
CA ASN A 297 -28.14 8.10 5.50
C ASN A 297 -26.70 8.66 5.49
N ALA A 298 -26.55 9.99 5.46
CA ALA A 298 -25.23 10.63 5.53
C ALA A 298 -24.57 10.43 6.91
N GLU A 299 -25.33 10.54 8.01
CA GLU A 299 -24.83 10.29 9.37
C GLU A 299 -24.44 8.82 9.57
N PHE A 300 -25.24 7.89 9.05
CA PHE A 300 -24.92 6.46 9.02
C PHE A 300 -23.60 6.19 8.29
N LEU A 301 -23.44 6.71 7.07
CA LEU A 301 -22.20 6.52 6.30
C LEU A 301 -20.99 7.15 7.00
N ARG A 302 -21.17 8.32 7.63
CA ARG A 302 -20.13 8.96 8.45
C ARG A 302 -19.67 8.05 9.59
N ALA A 303 -20.60 7.50 10.36
CA ALA A 303 -20.29 6.58 11.46
C ALA A 303 -19.56 5.32 10.97
N ARG A 304 -19.98 4.78 9.82
CA ARG A 304 -19.30 3.66 9.15
C ARG A 304 -17.87 4.03 8.75
N LEU A 305 -17.66 5.21 8.16
CA LEU A 305 -16.33 5.67 7.76
C LEU A 305 -15.38 5.88 8.95
N VAL A 306 -15.87 6.36 10.09
CA VAL A 306 -15.05 6.45 11.33
C VAL A 306 -14.48 5.08 11.70
N ARG A 307 -15.29 4.01 11.60
CA ARG A 307 -14.87 2.63 11.90
C ARG A 307 -13.96 2.04 10.81
N TRP A 308 -14.20 2.39 9.55
CA TRP A 308 -13.53 1.78 8.40
C TRP A 308 -12.27 2.49 7.93
N SER A 309 -12.12 3.80 8.18
CA SER A 309 -10.96 4.57 7.71
C SER A 309 -9.62 3.95 8.17
N PRO A 310 -9.43 3.55 9.43
CA PRO A 310 -8.17 2.90 9.84
C PRO A 310 -7.86 1.62 9.07
N ARG A 311 -8.90 0.88 8.62
CA ARG A 311 -8.75 -0.36 7.85
C ARG A 311 -8.42 -0.09 6.39
N PHE A 312 -8.85 1.05 5.85
CA PHE A 312 -8.38 1.52 4.55
C PHE A 312 -6.94 1.98 4.61
N GLU A 313 -6.48 2.54 5.72
CA GLU A 313 -5.09 3.00 5.84
C GLU A 313 -4.10 1.85 6.08
N GLU A 314 -4.45 0.91 6.96
CA GLU A 314 -3.60 -0.21 7.37
C GLU A 314 -4.35 -1.55 7.25
N PRO A 315 -4.51 -2.06 6.01
CA PRO A 315 -5.29 -3.27 5.79
C PRO A 315 -4.59 -4.51 6.37
N LYS A 316 -5.29 -5.24 7.26
CA LYS A 316 -4.83 -6.56 7.75
C LYS A 316 -4.88 -7.63 6.65
N ARG A 317 -5.80 -7.49 5.70
CA ARG A 317 -6.04 -8.41 4.57
C ARG A 317 -6.29 -7.65 3.27
N ARG A 318 -6.24 -8.36 2.15
CA ARG A 318 -6.66 -7.83 0.84
C ARG A 318 -8.18 -7.72 0.75
N GLN A 319 -8.68 -6.95 -0.22
CA GLN A 319 -10.11 -6.81 -0.55
C GLN A 319 -10.94 -6.08 0.53
N MET A 320 -10.32 -5.19 1.30
CA MET A 320 -11.04 -4.40 2.31
C MET A 320 -12.11 -3.48 1.71
N ALA A 321 -11.88 -2.96 0.50
CA ALA A 321 -12.86 -2.17 -0.23
C ALA A 321 -14.11 -2.98 -0.58
N GLY A 322 -13.93 -4.20 -1.09
CA GLY A 322 -15.02 -5.13 -1.34
C GLY A 322 -15.81 -5.44 -0.08
N LEU A 323 -15.12 -5.80 1.02
CA LEU A 323 -15.77 -6.12 2.29
C LEU A 323 -16.60 -4.96 2.85
N PHE A 324 -16.11 -3.73 2.74
CA PHE A 324 -16.86 -2.53 3.11
C PHE A 324 -18.17 -2.40 2.31
N LEU A 325 -18.10 -2.57 0.98
CA LEU A 325 -19.27 -2.47 0.11
C LEU A 325 -20.27 -3.61 0.36
N THR A 326 -19.79 -4.83 0.56
CA THR A 326 -20.64 -5.97 0.87
C THR A 326 -21.32 -5.80 2.24
N GLU A 327 -20.63 -5.27 3.26
CA GLU A 327 -21.27 -4.92 4.55
C GLU A 327 -22.41 -3.92 4.36
N LEU A 328 -22.20 -2.85 3.58
CA LEU A 328 -23.27 -1.87 3.32
C LEU A 328 -24.46 -2.45 2.56
N LEU A 329 -24.22 -3.30 1.56
CA LEU A 329 -25.28 -3.92 0.76
C LEU A 329 -26.13 -4.89 1.60
N HIS A 330 -25.52 -5.66 2.50
CA HIS A 330 -26.23 -6.69 3.29
C HIS A 330 -26.84 -6.15 4.59
N GLU A 331 -26.59 -4.90 4.95
CA GLU A 331 -27.14 -4.32 6.17
C GLU A 331 -28.62 -3.97 6.01
N SER A 332 -29.44 -4.39 6.97
CA SER A 332 -30.88 -4.15 6.92
C SER A 332 -31.24 -2.67 7.18
N PRO A 333 -32.31 -2.15 6.54
CA PRO A 333 -32.80 -0.81 6.84
C PRO A 333 -33.19 -0.64 8.31
N THR A 334 -32.97 0.55 8.86
CA THR A 334 -33.28 0.87 10.26
C THR A 334 -34.10 2.15 10.39
N ILE A 335 -34.97 2.19 11.40
CA ILE A 335 -35.74 3.39 11.77
C ILE A 335 -35.29 3.82 13.16
N GLN A 336 -34.80 5.05 13.28
CA GLN A 336 -34.43 5.66 14.57
C GLN A 336 -35.36 6.83 14.87
N ARG A 337 -35.72 7.04 16.14
CA ARG A 337 -36.47 8.24 16.55
C ARG A 337 -35.52 9.23 17.20
N ARG A 338 -35.42 10.45 16.65
CA ARG A 338 -34.61 11.55 17.18
C ARG A 338 -35.46 12.82 17.19
N ASP A 339 -35.57 13.48 18.35
CA ASP A 339 -36.35 14.71 18.53
C ASP A 339 -37.81 14.62 18.04
N GLY A 340 -38.44 13.47 18.25
CA GLY A 340 -39.82 13.21 17.81
C GLY A 340 -39.99 12.93 16.31
N LYS A 341 -38.91 13.00 15.51
CA LYS A 341 -38.89 12.64 14.09
C LYS A 341 -38.40 11.21 13.91
N ALA A 342 -39.08 10.45 13.05
CA ALA A 342 -38.60 9.15 12.59
C ALA A 342 -37.60 9.37 11.44
N LEU A 343 -36.36 8.92 11.65
CA LEU A 343 -35.27 8.94 10.69
C LEU A 343 -35.11 7.53 10.12
N PHE A 344 -35.31 7.39 8.81
CA PHE A 344 -35.13 6.14 8.10
C PHE A 344 -33.73 6.09 7.49
N THR A 345 -33.03 4.98 7.71
CA THR A 345 -31.72 4.70 7.09
C THR A 345 -31.84 3.49 6.21
N ASP A 346 -31.43 3.62 4.96
CA ASP A 346 -31.39 2.56 3.96
C ASP A 346 -29.92 2.33 3.52
N PRO A 347 -29.24 1.33 4.09
CA PRO A 347 -27.86 1.00 3.74
C PRO A 347 -27.67 0.62 2.26
N SER A 348 -28.68 0.02 1.61
CA SER A 348 -28.63 -0.33 0.19
C SER A 348 -28.59 0.93 -0.68
N LEU A 349 -29.41 1.94 -0.36
CA LEU A 349 -29.36 3.25 -1.02
C LEU A 349 -28.00 3.92 -0.81
N VAL A 350 -27.45 3.86 0.41
CA VAL A 350 -26.12 4.38 0.72
C VAL A 350 -25.05 3.67 -0.12
N ALA A 351 -25.08 2.34 -0.19
CA ALA A 351 -24.15 1.55 -1.01
C ALA A 351 -24.24 1.92 -2.49
N ALA A 352 -25.45 2.08 -3.02
CA ALA A 352 -25.68 2.49 -4.40
C ALA A 352 -25.05 3.85 -4.71
N GLU A 353 -25.22 4.84 -3.81
CA GLU A 353 -24.58 6.15 -3.93
C GLU A 353 -23.04 6.03 -3.88
N VAL A 354 -22.48 5.22 -2.97
CA VAL A 354 -21.02 4.99 -2.92
C VAL A 354 -20.52 4.40 -4.24
N LEU A 355 -21.19 3.39 -4.78
CA LEU A 355 -20.81 2.77 -6.06
C LEU A 355 -20.91 3.75 -7.23
N GLU A 356 -21.93 4.61 -7.24
CA GLU A 356 -22.07 5.65 -8.26
C GLU A 356 -20.92 6.68 -8.17
N GLN A 357 -20.61 7.16 -6.97
CA GLN A 357 -19.47 8.08 -6.78
C GLN A 357 -18.14 7.40 -7.12
N ARG A 358 -18.00 6.09 -6.86
CA ARG A 358 -16.80 5.31 -7.22
C ARG A 358 -16.58 5.29 -8.72
N LEU A 359 -17.64 5.09 -9.52
CA LEU A 359 -17.55 5.16 -10.97
C LEU A 359 -17.14 6.56 -11.44
N ARG A 360 -17.77 7.62 -10.90
CA ARG A 360 -17.43 9.01 -11.26
C ARG A 360 -15.98 9.38 -10.92
N ILE A 361 -15.48 8.96 -9.77
CA ILE A 361 -14.08 9.20 -9.36
C ILE A 361 -13.13 8.35 -10.21
N ALA A 362 -13.46 7.09 -10.47
CA ALA A 362 -12.69 6.20 -11.33
C ALA A 362 -12.47 6.83 -12.72
N THR A 363 -13.51 7.34 -13.38
CA THR A 363 -13.38 8.02 -14.68
C THR A 363 -12.42 9.20 -14.64
N ARG A 364 -12.49 10.03 -13.58
CA ARG A 364 -11.59 11.18 -13.43
C ARG A 364 -10.16 10.78 -13.12
N TRP A 365 -9.97 9.74 -12.32
CA TRP A 365 -8.65 9.20 -12.04
C TRP A 365 -8.05 8.58 -13.29
N GLN A 366 -8.85 7.91 -14.12
CA GLN A 366 -8.41 7.41 -15.42
C GLN A 366 -7.91 8.53 -16.32
N GLU A 367 -8.63 9.66 -16.39
CA GLU A 367 -8.16 10.86 -17.10
C GLU A 367 -6.84 11.39 -16.52
N ALA A 368 -6.75 11.56 -15.19
CA ALA A 368 -5.53 12.04 -14.53
C ALA A 368 -4.33 11.10 -14.76
N VAL A 369 -4.54 9.78 -14.69
CA VAL A 369 -3.52 8.75 -14.93
C VAL A 369 -3.08 8.75 -16.40
N SER A 370 -4.00 8.95 -17.35
CA SER A 370 -3.65 9.03 -18.79
C SER A 370 -2.69 10.17 -19.12
N GLN A 371 -2.73 11.27 -18.35
CA GLN A 371 -1.84 12.42 -18.49
C GLN A 371 -0.48 12.24 -17.79
N THR A 372 -0.22 11.08 -17.18
CA THR A 372 1.00 10.83 -16.41
C THR A 372 2.25 11.03 -17.28
N ALA A 373 2.27 10.44 -18.48
CA ALA A 373 3.43 10.46 -19.37
C ALA A 373 3.84 11.89 -19.76
N ASP A 374 2.86 12.72 -20.15
CA ASP A 374 3.08 14.12 -20.53
C ASP A 374 3.65 14.92 -19.36
N LYS A 375 3.06 14.77 -18.16
CA LYS A 375 3.51 15.46 -16.95
C LYS A 375 4.93 15.03 -16.55
N GLN A 376 5.31 13.78 -16.76
CA GLN A 376 6.69 13.32 -16.53
C GLN A 376 7.66 13.91 -17.56
N ALA A 377 7.27 13.93 -18.84
CA ALA A 377 8.06 14.50 -19.91
C ALA A 377 8.34 16.00 -19.66
N ASP A 378 7.37 16.73 -19.12
CA ASP A 378 7.55 18.13 -18.72
C ASP A 378 8.62 18.30 -17.65
N VAL A 379 8.58 17.49 -16.58
CA VAL A 379 9.60 17.53 -15.50
C VAL A 379 11.00 17.21 -16.05
N LEU A 380 11.12 16.23 -16.95
CA LEU A 380 12.39 15.86 -17.57
C LEU A 380 12.90 16.94 -18.53
N ARG A 381 12.01 17.61 -19.27
CA ARG A 381 12.36 18.72 -20.18
C ARG A 381 12.87 19.93 -19.40
N GLU A 382 12.20 20.27 -18.30
CA GLU A 382 12.66 21.33 -17.37
C GLU A 382 14.08 21.03 -16.86
N ASP A 383 14.32 19.80 -16.37
CA ASP A 383 15.63 19.37 -15.88
C ASP A 383 16.74 19.44 -16.96
N LEU A 384 16.43 19.05 -18.20
CA LEU A 384 17.36 19.15 -19.33
C LEU A 384 17.68 20.61 -19.69
N ASN A 385 16.68 21.49 -19.69
CA ASN A 385 16.89 22.91 -19.98
C ASN A 385 17.76 23.59 -18.92
N GLU A 386 17.57 23.25 -17.64
CA GLU A 386 18.39 23.78 -16.55
C GLU A 386 19.86 23.35 -16.69
N GLN A 387 20.15 22.15 -17.18
CA GLN A 387 21.53 21.70 -17.41
C GLN A 387 22.23 22.36 -18.58
N ASN A 388 21.50 22.66 -19.64
CA ASN A 388 22.08 23.34 -20.80
C ASN A 388 22.37 24.84 -20.51
N SER A 389 21.87 25.36 -19.39
CA SER A 389 22.03 26.76 -18.98
C SER A 389 23.26 26.99 -18.08
N VAL A 390 23.93 25.92 -17.63
CA VAL A 390 25.14 25.94 -16.80
C VAL A 390 26.34 25.62 -17.68
#